data_AF-T1CPG1-F1
#
_entry.id   AF-T1CPG1-F1
#
_cell.length_a   1.000
_cell.length_b   1.000
_cell.length_c   1.000
_cell.angle_alpha   90.00
_cell.angle_beta   90.00
_cell.angle_gamma   90.00
#
_symmetry.space_group_name_H-M   'P 1'
#
loop_
_entity.id
_entity.type
_entity.pdbx_description
1 polymer ?
#
loop_
_entity_poly.entity_id
_entity_poly.type
_entity_poly.pdbx_seq_one_letter_code
_entity_poly.pdbx_strand_id
1 'polypeptide(L)'
;MHCGTSFGNYKEVRGYLLHSAELREQVKKILGKLGRLVDGKLLIPEEIVHYSEWLHVMRERIAEHRVIDCGNIRATVHPACHVHKMVPEDVLYDDTVMDGNRVAVSTGLLQTLGAEVIDYSTWYDCCGFGFRHIIGEREFTRSFAIDRKIKVAVEEAHSDVMIGHDTGCITTLDKSQWI
;
A
#
# COMPACT_ATOMS: atom_id res chain seq x y z
N MET A 1 -0.94 2.07 -10.44
CA MET A 1 -0.74 0.71 -9.87
C MET A 1 -1.77 0.48 -8.77
N HIS A 2 -2.37 -0.72 -8.69
CA HIS A 2 -3.44 -1.03 -7.71
C HIS A 2 -2.99 -1.82 -6.47
N CYS A 3 -1.74 -2.31 -6.47
CA CYS A 3 -1.20 -3.15 -5.41
C CYS A 3 0.12 -2.54 -4.94
N GLY A 4 0.25 -2.33 -3.63
CA GLY A 4 1.45 -1.74 -3.01
C GLY A 4 2.74 -2.51 -3.33
N THR A 5 2.65 -3.83 -3.40
CA THR A 5 3.73 -4.75 -3.76
C THR A 5 4.25 -4.47 -5.15
N SER A 6 3.34 -4.41 -6.13
CA SER A 6 3.72 -4.09 -7.50
C SER A 6 4.26 -2.66 -7.56
N PHE A 7 3.65 -1.71 -6.85
CA PHE A 7 4.15 -0.35 -6.81
C PHE A 7 5.60 -0.26 -6.31
N GLY A 8 5.91 -0.83 -5.14
CA GLY A 8 7.26 -0.82 -4.58
C GLY A 8 8.27 -1.51 -5.51
N ASN A 9 7.92 -2.66 -6.09
CA ASN A 9 8.79 -3.35 -7.04
C ASN A 9 9.04 -2.52 -8.31
N TYR A 10 8.01 -1.89 -8.87
CA TYR A 10 8.16 -1.06 -10.06
C TYR A 10 9.00 0.20 -9.79
N LYS A 11 8.83 0.85 -8.63
CA LYS A 11 9.66 1.98 -8.19
C LYS A 11 11.13 1.57 -8.05
N GLU A 12 11.40 0.44 -7.39
CA GLU A 12 12.75 -0.10 -7.23
C GLU A 12 13.41 -0.43 -8.58
N VAL A 13 12.71 -1.17 -9.44
CA VAL A 13 13.21 -1.52 -10.79
C VAL A 13 13.45 -0.26 -11.62
N ARG A 14 12.56 0.73 -11.57
CA ARG A 14 12.79 2.04 -12.19
C ARG A 14 14.06 2.70 -11.63
N GLY A 15 14.24 2.70 -10.32
CA GLY A 15 15.44 3.20 -9.66
C GLY A 15 16.71 2.55 -10.20
N TYR A 16 16.75 1.22 -10.30
CA TYR A 16 17.89 0.50 -10.86
C TYR A 16 18.16 0.88 -12.32
N LEU A 17 17.10 0.97 -13.14
CA LEU A 17 17.21 1.35 -14.55
C LEU A 17 17.66 2.79 -14.74
N LEU A 18 17.30 3.72 -13.84
CA LEU A 18 17.76 5.11 -13.91
C LEU A 18 19.24 5.26 -13.56
N HIS A 19 19.72 4.48 -12.58
CA HIS A 19 21.08 4.62 -12.07
C HIS A 19 22.12 3.70 -12.75
N SER A 20 21.71 2.69 -13.53
CA SER A 20 22.64 1.78 -14.21
C SER A 20 22.45 1.74 -15.73
N ALA A 21 23.37 2.35 -16.46
CA ALA A 21 23.41 2.29 -17.92
C ALA A 21 23.65 0.86 -18.43
N GLU A 22 24.49 0.08 -17.73
CA GLU A 22 24.75 -1.31 -18.07
C GLU A 22 23.47 -2.15 -17.98
N LEU A 23 22.71 -2.00 -16.89
CA LEU A 23 21.45 -2.71 -16.70
C LEU A 23 20.43 -2.33 -17.79
N ARG A 24 20.34 -1.04 -18.16
CA ARG A 24 19.48 -0.60 -19.27
C ARG A 24 19.81 -1.32 -20.58
N GLU A 25 21.09 -1.46 -20.91
CA GLU A 25 21.51 -2.15 -22.13
C GLU A 25 21.20 -3.65 -22.08
N GLN A 26 21.38 -4.30 -20.93
CA GLN A 26 21.00 -5.71 -20.74
C GLN A 26 19.49 -5.90 -20.91
N VAL A 27 18.67 -5.08 -20.24
CA VAL A 27 17.20 -5.14 -20.32
C VAL A 27 16.71 -4.83 -21.73
N LYS A 28 17.29 -3.83 -22.42
CA LYS A 28 16.96 -3.49 -23.81
C LYS A 28 17.23 -4.67 -24.75
N LYS A 29 18.34 -5.38 -24.60
CA LYS A 29 18.64 -6.58 -25.41
C LYS A 29 17.61 -7.69 -25.20
N ILE A 30 17.21 -7.93 -23.95
CA ILE A 30 16.20 -8.96 -23.61
C ILE A 30 14.84 -8.56 -24.19
N LEU A 31 14.36 -7.34 -23.92
CA LEU A 31 13.07 -6.87 -24.42
C LEU A 31 13.03 -6.74 -25.94
N GLY A 32 14.17 -6.46 -26.58
CA GLY A 32 14.32 -6.48 -28.04
C GLY A 32 14.03 -7.85 -28.65
N LYS A 33 14.55 -8.93 -28.04
CA LYS A 33 14.24 -10.31 -28.47
C LYS A 33 12.75 -10.67 -28.33
N LEU A 34 12.06 -10.03 -27.39
CA LEU A 34 10.64 -10.23 -27.13
C LEU A 34 9.71 -9.29 -27.92
N GLY A 35 10.26 -8.38 -28.74
CA GLY A 35 9.47 -7.38 -29.46
C GLY A 35 8.74 -6.38 -28.54
N ARG A 36 9.30 -6.09 -27.36
CA ARG A 36 8.69 -5.23 -26.32
C ARG A 36 9.31 -3.83 -26.23
N LEU A 37 10.12 -3.45 -27.22
CA LEU A 37 10.64 -2.09 -27.33
C LEU A 37 9.59 -1.17 -27.95
N VAL A 38 9.57 0.09 -27.52
CA VAL A 38 8.74 1.14 -28.11
C VAL A 38 9.65 1.95 -29.02
N ASP A 39 9.37 1.96 -30.33
CA ASP A 39 10.21 2.61 -31.35
C ASP A 39 11.70 2.23 -31.26
N GLY A 40 11.98 0.96 -30.94
CA GLY A 40 13.34 0.44 -30.77
C GLY A 40 14.05 0.89 -29.48
N LYS A 41 13.33 1.56 -28.56
CA LYS A 41 13.86 2.08 -27.31
C LYS A 41 13.28 1.35 -26.09
N LEU A 42 14.06 1.34 -25.02
CA LEU A 42 13.59 0.92 -23.71
C LEU A 42 12.71 2.04 -23.13
N LEU A 43 11.45 1.73 -22.84
CA LEU A 43 10.54 2.67 -22.18
C LEU A 43 10.74 2.57 -20.67
N ILE A 44 11.12 3.68 -20.04
CA ILE A 44 11.16 3.83 -18.58
C ILE A 44 10.11 4.88 -18.23
N PRO A 45 9.09 4.56 -17.42
CA PRO A 45 8.10 5.55 -17.00
C PRO A 45 8.73 6.73 -16.26
N GLU A 46 8.27 7.93 -16.56
CA GLU A 46 8.67 9.13 -15.82
C GLU A 46 8.17 9.03 -14.38
N GLU A 47 6.90 8.68 -14.18
CA GLU A 47 6.34 8.47 -12.85
C GLU A 47 5.59 7.15 -12.73
N ILE A 48 5.56 6.64 -11.50
CA ILE A 48 4.83 5.45 -11.12
C ILE A 48 3.94 5.87 -9.97
N VAL A 49 2.63 5.81 -10.17
CA VAL A 49 1.64 6.30 -9.20
C VAL A 49 0.88 5.11 -8.64
N HIS A 50 0.77 5.04 -7.32
CA HIS A 50 -0.16 4.14 -6.66
C HIS A 50 -1.54 4.80 -6.64
N TYR A 51 -2.61 4.05 -6.94
CA TYR A 51 -3.95 4.63 -7.02
C TYR A 51 -4.39 5.33 -5.72
N SER A 52 -3.89 4.89 -4.56
CA SER A 52 -4.17 5.55 -3.27
C SER A 52 -3.63 6.96 -3.19
N GLU A 53 -2.51 7.27 -3.87
CA GLU A 53 -1.94 8.62 -3.95
C GLU A 53 -2.89 9.53 -4.72
N TRP A 54 -3.37 9.05 -5.87
CA TRP A 54 -4.35 9.78 -6.67
C TRP A 54 -5.67 9.98 -5.91
N LEU A 55 -6.18 8.94 -5.26
CA LEU A 55 -7.39 9.04 -4.43
C LEU A 55 -7.22 10.06 -3.29
N HIS A 56 -6.05 10.10 -2.67
CA HIS A 56 -5.75 11.07 -1.63
C HIS A 56 -5.76 12.52 -2.15
N VAL A 57 -5.14 12.78 -3.31
CA VAL A 57 -5.17 14.12 -3.94
C VAL A 57 -6.59 14.51 -4.33
N MET A 58 -7.41 13.54 -4.73
CA MET A 58 -8.77 13.76 -5.21
C MET A 58 -9.84 13.69 -4.11
N ARG A 59 -9.46 13.48 -2.85
CA ARG A 59 -10.37 13.14 -1.74
C ARG A 59 -11.52 14.13 -1.54
N GLU A 60 -11.28 15.43 -1.68
CA GLU A 60 -12.32 16.45 -1.52
C GLU A 60 -13.38 16.35 -2.61
N ARG A 61 -12.96 16.17 -3.86
CA ARG A 61 -13.86 15.93 -5.00
C ARG A 61 -14.62 14.60 -4.86
N ILE A 62 -13.99 13.58 -4.27
CA ILE A 62 -14.66 12.31 -3.98
C ILE A 62 -15.73 12.52 -2.90
N ALA A 63 -15.46 13.32 -1.87
CA ALA A 63 -16.43 13.62 -0.81
C ALA A 63 -17.64 14.42 -1.32
N GLU A 64 -17.50 15.26 -2.35
CA GLU A 64 -18.64 15.92 -3.01
C GLU A 64 -19.66 14.92 -3.58
N HIS A 65 -19.22 13.70 -3.91
CA HIS A 65 -20.08 12.61 -4.41
C HIS A 65 -20.57 11.66 -3.30
N ARG A 66 -20.27 11.95 -2.03
CA ARG A 66 -20.65 11.09 -0.90
C ARG A 66 -22.18 11.10 -0.72
N VAL A 67 -22.78 9.92 -0.89
CA VAL A 67 -24.23 9.70 -0.69
C VAL A 67 -24.57 8.98 0.62
N ILE A 68 -23.57 8.34 1.25
CA ILE A 68 -23.72 7.60 2.51
C ILE A 68 -22.85 8.27 3.56
N ASP A 69 -23.43 8.51 4.74
CA ASP A 69 -22.67 8.99 5.89
C ASP A 69 -21.82 7.85 6.48
N CYS A 70 -20.54 8.12 6.68
CA CYS A 70 -19.58 7.19 7.26
C CYS A 70 -19.16 7.60 8.69
N GLY A 71 -19.79 8.64 9.27
CA GLY A 71 -19.45 9.23 10.57
C GLY A 71 -19.42 8.27 11.76
N ASN A 72 -20.11 7.13 11.66
CA ASN A 72 -20.20 6.11 12.70
C ASN A 72 -19.29 4.89 12.45
N ILE A 73 -18.44 4.92 11.42
CA ILE A 73 -17.53 3.82 11.09
C ILE A 73 -16.17 4.11 11.71
N ARG A 74 -15.74 3.26 12.65
CA ARG A 74 -14.40 3.26 13.21
C ARG A 74 -13.46 2.49 12.30
N ALA A 75 -12.67 3.22 11.53
CA ALA A 75 -11.75 2.66 10.56
C ALA A 75 -10.32 2.70 11.08
N THR A 76 -9.60 1.59 10.93
CA THR A 76 -8.14 1.57 11.05
C THR A 76 -7.53 1.46 9.67
N VAL A 77 -6.29 1.92 9.49
CA VAL A 77 -5.56 1.72 8.23
C VAL A 77 -4.40 0.76 8.44
N HIS A 78 -4.22 -0.13 7.48
CA HIS A 78 -2.99 -0.88 7.29
C HIS A 78 -2.21 -0.27 6.12
N PRO A 79 -1.18 0.55 6.37
CA PRO A 79 -0.34 1.05 5.31
C PRO A 79 0.53 -0.09 4.77
N ALA A 80 0.51 -0.30 3.46
CA ALA A 80 1.30 -1.38 2.87
C ALA A 80 2.79 -1.06 2.98
N CYS A 81 3.59 -2.00 3.52
CA CYS A 81 5.03 -1.83 3.68
C CYS A 81 5.75 -1.47 2.36
N HIS A 82 5.26 -1.99 1.22
CA HIS A 82 5.83 -1.71 -0.10
C HIS A 82 5.48 -0.33 -0.66
N VAL A 83 4.54 0.40 -0.03
CA VAL A 83 4.21 1.79 -0.37
C VAL A 83 4.96 2.76 0.53
N HIS A 84 5.31 2.37 1.76
CA HIS A 84 5.88 3.33 2.72
C HIS A 84 7.24 2.98 3.35
N LYS A 85 7.62 1.70 3.41
CA LYS A 85 8.92 1.27 3.97
C LYS A 85 9.97 1.02 2.90
N MET A 86 9.55 0.48 1.75
CA MET A 86 10.45 0.19 0.62
C MET A 86 10.81 1.44 -0.17
N VAL A 87 9.92 2.43 -0.17
CA VAL A 87 10.08 3.68 -0.94
C VAL A 87 9.84 4.90 -0.03
N PRO A 88 10.59 5.01 1.09
CA PRO A 88 10.39 6.05 2.10
C PRO A 88 10.47 7.48 1.53
N GLU A 89 11.24 7.68 0.46
CA GLU A 89 11.42 8.96 -0.24
C GLU A 89 10.16 9.44 -0.97
N ASP A 90 9.26 8.53 -1.36
CA ASP A 90 8.07 8.82 -2.16
C ASP A 90 6.77 8.77 -1.33
N VAL A 91 6.88 8.56 -0.02
CA VAL A 91 5.71 8.43 0.86
C VAL A 91 5.05 9.77 1.06
N LEU A 92 3.73 9.79 0.87
CA LEU A 92 2.92 10.96 1.15
C LEU A 92 2.59 11.03 2.64
N TYR A 93 3.10 12.08 3.28
CA TYR A 93 2.67 12.57 4.59
C TYR A 93 2.01 13.95 4.40
N ASP A 94 1.02 14.25 5.23
CA ASP A 94 0.23 15.48 5.17
C ASP A 94 -0.05 15.90 6.62
N ASP A 95 0.37 17.09 7.03
CA ASP A 95 0.22 17.60 8.40
C ASP A 95 -1.26 17.66 8.84
N THR A 96 -2.18 17.76 7.89
CA THR A 96 -3.63 17.75 8.14
C THR A 96 -4.20 16.34 8.37
N VAL A 97 -3.41 15.29 8.10
CA VAL A 97 -3.80 13.89 8.24
C VAL A 97 -3.08 13.27 9.43
N MET A 98 -3.81 13.11 10.53
CA MET A 98 -3.29 12.57 11.80
C MET A 98 -1.99 13.26 12.25
N ASP A 99 -1.99 14.60 12.20
CA ASP A 99 -0.86 15.47 12.57
C ASP A 99 0.45 15.14 11.83
N GLY A 100 0.36 14.62 10.60
CA GLY A 100 1.53 14.20 9.80
C GLY A 100 2.23 12.95 10.32
N ASN A 101 1.74 12.30 11.37
CA ASN A 101 2.39 11.16 12.01
C ASN A 101 2.08 9.81 11.34
N ARG A 102 1.14 9.77 10.39
CA ARG A 102 0.71 8.57 9.66
C ARG A 102 0.69 8.83 8.17
N VAL A 103 0.86 7.76 7.38
CA VAL A 103 0.86 7.84 5.91
C VAL A 103 -0.48 8.43 5.46
N ALA A 104 -0.42 9.49 4.65
CA ALA A 104 -1.57 10.33 4.35
C ALA A 104 -2.59 9.67 3.40
N VAL A 105 -2.16 8.71 2.58
CA VAL A 105 -2.92 8.21 1.42
C VAL A 105 -4.35 7.75 1.76
N SER A 106 -4.51 6.52 2.27
CA SER A 106 -5.82 5.97 2.64
C SER A 106 -6.38 6.66 3.88
N THR A 107 -5.52 7.12 4.79
CA THR A 107 -5.89 7.78 6.04
C THR A 107 -6.67 9.07 5.78
N GLY A 108 -6.11 9.97 4.97
CA GLY A 108 -6.73 11.25 4.64
C GLY A 108 -8.00 11.07 3.83
N LEU A 109 -8.06 10.07 2.94
CA LEU A 109 -9.30 9.74 2.23
C LEU A 109 -10.43 9.36 3.20
N LEU A 110 -10.15 8.52 4.19
CA LEU A 110 -11.16 8.10 5.17
C LEU A 110 -11.59 9.26 6.07
N GLN A 111 -10.66 10.11 6.51
CA GLN A 111 -10.97 11.32 7.29
C GLN A 111 -11.85 12.28 6.48
N THR A 112 -11.51 12.55 5.22
CA THR A 112 -12.32 13.41 4.33
C THR A 112 -13.70 12.81 4.05
N LEU A 113 -13.82 11.48 3.96
CA LEU A 113 -15.12 10.80 3.83
C LEU A 113 -15.93 10.82 5.14
N GLY A 114 -15.34 11.26 6.25
CA GLY A 114 -15.98 11.42 7.55
C GLY A 114 -15.91 10.21 8.46
N ALA A 115 -15.17 9.14 8.11
CA ALA A 115 -14.98 8.00 9.00
C ALA A 115 -14.11 8.39 10.21
N GLU A 116 -14.35 7.73 11.34
CA GLU A 116 -13.50 7.88 12.53
C GLU A 116 -12.23 7.05 12.33
N VAL A 117 -11.14 7.70 11.91
CA VAL A 117 -9.86 7.02 11.69
C VAL A 117 -9.09 6.93 13.01
N ILE A 118 -8.91 5.72 13.52
CA ILE A 118 -8.35 5.47 14.85
C ILE A 118 -6.96 4.84 14.72
N ASP A 119 -6.01 5.36 15.49
CA ASP A 119 -4.64 4.84 15.57
C ASP A 119 -4.55 3.59 16.45
N TYR A 120 -3.51 2.78 16.26
CA TYR A 120 -3.24 1.60 17.08
C TYR A 120 -1.74 1.32 17.15
N SER A 121 -1.30 0.67 18.23
CA SER A 121 0.11 0.55 18.61
C SER A 121 0.99 -0.14 17.57
N THR A 122 0.39 -1.02 16.76
CA THR A 122 1.07 -1.80 15.72
C THR A 122 0.77 -1.31 14.30
N TRP A 123 0.36 -0.05 14.12
CA TRP A 123 0.02 0.53 12.82
C TRP A 123 1.05 0.21 11.73
N TYR A 124 2.32 0.43 12.04
CA TYR A 124 3.43 0.24 11.12
C TYR A 124 3.89 -1.21 10.97
N ASP A 125 3.33 -2.16 11.70
CA ASP A 125 3.69 -3.57 11.54
C ASP A 125 3.25 -4.11 10.18
N CYS A 126 4.04 -5.06 9.66
CA CYS A 126 3.70 -5.82 8.47
C CYS A 126 2.38 -6.59 8.67
N CYS A 127 1.68 -6.92 7.58
CA CYS A 127 0.53 -7.83 7.64
C CYS A 127 0.91 -9.29 7.89
N GLY A 128 2.19 -9.64 7.79
CA GLY A 128 2.69 -11.01 7.90
C GLY A 128 2.89 -11.74 6.57
N PHE A 129 2.39 -11.22 5.44
CA PHE A 129 2.45 -11.90 4.12
C PHE A 129 3.85 -12.40 3.75
N GLY A 130 4.86 -11.53 3.89
CA GLY A 130 6.28 -11.90 3.82
C GLY A 130 6.73 -12.72 2.61
N PHE A 131 5.98 -12.71 1.48
CA PHE A 131 6.12 -13.50 0.24
C PHE A 131 6.49 -14.97 0.39
N ARG A 132 7.70 -15.24 0.88
CA ARG A 132 8.16 -16.57 1.24
C ARG A 132 7.44 -17.11 2.47
N HIS A 133 7.15 -16.25 3.46
CA HIS A 133 6.53 -16.70 4.71
C HIS A 133 5.13 -17.27 4.50
N ILE A 134 4.28 -16.68 3.64
CA ILE A 134 2.95 -17.25 3.38
C ILE A 134 3.01 -18.66 2.76
N ILE A 135 4.08 -18.98 2.01
CA ILE A 135 4.25 -20.28 1.36
C ILE A 135 4.92 -21.30 2.28
N GLY A 136 6.02 -20.90 2.94
CA GLY A 136 6.85 -21.80 3.76
C GLY A 136 6.50 -21.84 5.24
N GLU A 137 5.87 -20.79 5.76
CA GLU A 137 5.63 -20.54 7.19
C GLU A 137 4.22 -19.98 7.41
N ARG A 138 3.22 -20.68 6.85
CA ARG A 138 1.84 -20.21 6.83
C ARG A 138 1.28 -19.94 8.23
N GLU A 139 1.58 -20.79 9.21
CA GLU A 139 1.13 -20.59 10.59
C GLU A 139 1.76 -19.36 11.25
N PHE A 140 3.03 -19.07 10.96
CA PHE A 140 3.67 -17.83 11.41
C PHE A 140 3.00 -16.62 10.77
N THR A 141 2.75 -16.66 9.46
CA THR A 141 2.07 -15.56 8.75
C THR A 141 0.70 -15.29 9.35
N ARG A 142 -0.05 -16.37 9.64
CA ARG A 142 -1.38 -16.30 10.22
C ARG A 142 -1.36 -15.78 11.65
N SER A 143 -0.51 -16.31 12.53
CA SER A 143 -0.40 -15.84 13.91
C SER A 143 0.03 -14.38 13.97
N PHE A 144 0.97 -13.97 13.11
CA PHE A 144 1.38 -12.58 13.00
C PHE A 144 0.22 -11.67 12.57
N ALA A 145 -0.51 -12.04 11.52
CA ALA A 145 -1.67 -11.26 11.05
C ALA A 145 -2.74 -11.11 12.14
N ILE A 146 -3.06 -12.19 12.86
CA ILE A 146 -4.06 -12.19 13.93
C ILE A 146 -3.57 -11.39 15.14
N ASP A 147 -2.44 -11.78 15.71
CA ASP A 147 -1.99 -11.32 17.03
C ASP A 147 -1.35 -9.94 16.97
N ARG A 148 -0.68 -9.57 15.87
CA ARG A 148 -0.04 -8.25 15.74
C ARG A 148 -0.91 -7.23 15.03
N LYS A 149 -1.89 -7.61 14.19
CA LYS A 149 -2.71 -6.65 13.44
C LYS A 149 -4.17 -6.68 13.84
N ILE A 150 -4.85 -7.81 13.63
CA ILE A 150 -6.31 -7.87 13.73
C ILE A 150 -6.77 -7.68 15.18
N LYS A 151 -6.22 -8.47 16.12
CA LYS A 151 -6.59 -8.37 17.54
C LYS A 151 -6.28 -6.99 18.10
N VAL A 152 -5.08 -6.46 17.84
CA VAL A 152 -4.67 -5.12 18.31
C VAL A 152 -5.62 -4.03 17.79
N ALA A 153 -5.98 -4.05 16.50
CA ALA A 153 -6.92 -3.08 15.94
C ALA A 153 -8.33 -3.20 16.55
N VAL A 154 -8.78 -4.40 16.92
CA VAL A 154 -10.08 -4.61 17.58
C VAL A 154 -10.04 -4.24 19.07
N GLU A 155 -8.96 -4.57 19.76
CA GLU A 155 -8.83 -4.39 21.21
C GLU A 155 -8.50 -2.94 21.57
N GLU A 156 -7.60 -2.28 20.85
CA GLU A 156 -7.17 -0.91 21.13
C GLU A 156 -8.05 0.13 20.46
N ALA A 157 -8.39 -0.09 19.18
CA ALA A 157 -9.12 0.89 18.38
C ALA A 157 -10.61 0.57 18.23
N HIS A 158 -11.06 -0.60 18.71
CA HIS A 158 -12.43 -1.08 18.47
C HIS A 158 -12.85 -0.98 17.00
N SER A 159 -11.91 -1.29 16.09
CA SER A 159 -12.07 -1.10 14.65
C SER A 159 -13.26 -1.89 14.12
N ASP A 160 -14.15 -1.23 13.38
CA ASP A 160 -15.23 -1.88 12.62
C ASP A 160 -14.70 -2.42 11.28
N VAL A 161 -13.74 -1.73 10.68
CA VAL A 161 -13.08 -2.14 9.44
C VAL A 161 -11.62 -1.71 9.40
N MET A 162 -10.75 -2.56 8.86
CA MET A 162 -9.37 -2.21 8.53
C MET A 162 -9.22 -1.99 7.03
N ILE A 163 -8.74 -0.82 6.64
CA ILE A 163 -8.56 -0.41 5.25
C ILE A 163 -7.10 -0.57 4.87
N GLY A 164 -6.84 -1.33 3.80
CA GLY A 164 -5.53 -1.50 3.21
C GLY A 164 -5.57 -1.29 1.71
N HIS A 165 -4.43 -0.97 1.13
CA HIS A 165 -4.31 -0.64 -0.29
C HIS A 165 -3.32 -1.54 -1.04
N ASP A 166 -3.03 -2.73 -0.48
CA ASP A 166 -2.21 -3.77 -1.10
C ASP A 166 -2.96 -5.10 -1.08
N THR A 167 -3.07 -5.73 -2.25
CA THR A 167 -3.83 -6.97 -2.42
C THR A 167 -3.27 -8.11 -1.60
N GLY A 168 -1.94 -8.21 -1.45
CA GLY A 168 -1.31 -9.24 -0.63
C GLY A 168 -1.65 -9.07 0.85
N CYS A 169 -1.57 -7.84 1.33
CA CYS A 169 -1.92 -7.47 2.70
C CYS A 169 -3.38 -7.78 3.02
N ILE A 170 -4.31 -7.32 2.17
CA ILE A 170 -5.74 -7.60 2.36
C ILE A 170 -6.03 -9.11 2.29
N THR A 171 -5.43 -9.82 1.33
CA THR A 171 -5.60 -11.28 1.23
C THR A 171 -5.10 -11.98 2.48
N THR A 172 -3.94 -11.60 3.01
CA THR A 172 -3.40 -12.19 4.24
C THR A 172 -4.27 -11.90 5.45
N LEU A 173 -4.68 -10.64 5.64
CA LEU A 173 -5.51 -10.24 6.77
C LEU A 173 -6.90 -10.89 6.70
N ASP A 174 -7.52 -10.94 5.53
CA ASP A 174 -8.82 -11.61 5.33
C ASP A 174 -8.70 -13.13 5.54
N LYS A 175 -7.81 -13.80 4.80
CA LYS A 175 -7.70 -15.27 4.86
C LYS A 175 -7.21 -15.81 6.20
N SER A 176 -6.49 -15.00 6.99
CA SER A 176 -6.06 -15.41 8.32
C SER A 176 -7.20 -15.47 9.34
N GLN A 177 -8.31 -14.76 9.10
CA GLN A 177 -9.48 -14.74 9.99
C GLN A 177 -10.32 -16.03 9.92
N TRP A 178 -10.19 -16.78 8.83
CA TRP A 178 -10.96 -17.99 8.59
C TRP A 178 -10.10 -19.23 8.87
N ILE A 179 -10.76 -20.30 9.33
CA ILE A 179 -10.15 -21.64 9.56
C ILE A 179 -10.16 -22.40 8.24
#